data_AF-A0A7X9C5F0-F1
#
_entry.id   AF-A0A7X9C5F0-F1
#
_cell.length_a   1.000
_cell.length_b   1.000
_cell.length_c   1.000
_cell.angle_alpha   90.00
_cell.angle_beta   90.00
_cell.angle_gamma   90.00
#
_symmetry.space_group_name_H-M   'P 1'
#
loop_
_entity.id
_entity.type
_entity.pdbx_description
1 polymer ?
#
loop_
_entity_poly.entity_id
_entity_poly.type
_entity_poly.pdbx_seq_one_letter_code
_entity_poly.pdbx_strand_id
1 'polypeptide(L)'
;MKHLRHIAKEVDDWTRIEAQFSGKYAHQLTEAIKDCDTDEQLKNIIVSSILDRYMFFYVNSNRPHKLTRLMLNLLDEKDFYFESPSPRNNTLEQSIDHLIKGSGLFPTLWKIEQIWGNNTAKQFINYLYNKYYEEFIPNDDHTSWVNKFKNIYLIEGKPWKE
;
A
#
# COMPACT_ATOMS: atom_id res chain seq x y z
N MET A 1 10.55 3.35 2.17
CA MET A 1 9.21 3.98 2.21
C MET A 1 8.99 4.84 0.97
N LYS A 2 8.17 4.36 0.02
CA LYS A 2 7.85 5.03 -1.26
C LYS A 2 6.33 5.08 -1.53
N HIS A 3 5.50 4.99 -0.50
CA HIS A 3 4.05 5.02 -0.64
C HIS A 3 3.56 6.47 -0.43
N LEU A 4 2.79 7.02 -1.39
CA LEU A 4 2.05 8.32 -1.35
C LEU A 4 2.77 9.65 -1.68
N ARG A 5 4.01 9.67 -2.19
CA ARG A 5 4.65 10.93 -2.64
C ARG A 5 3.88 11.72 -3.71
N HIS A 6 2.97 11.08 -4.44
CA HIS A 6 2.19 11.75 -5.48
C HIS A 6 1.02 12.59 -4.91
N ILE A 7 0.54 12.27 -3.71
CA ILE A 7 -0.51 13.04 -3.00
C ILE A 7 0.12 14.23 -2.24
N ALA A 8 1.38 14.10 -1.83
CA ALA A 8 2.14 15.14 -1.14
C ALA A 8 2.34 16.45 -1.94
N LYS A 9 1.85 16.54 -3.18
CA LYS A 9 2.16 17.64 -4.10
C LYS A 9 1.24 18.87 -3.95
N GLU A 10 0.15 18.79 -3.18
CA GLU A 10 -0.83 19.88 -3.05
C GLU A 10 -1.07 20.35 -1.60
N VAL A 11 -0.07 20.22 -0.71
CA VAL A 11 -0.18 20.73 0.67
C VAL A 11 1.04 21.58 1.04
N ASP A 12 0.81 22.70 1.71
CA ASP A 12 1.87 23.59 2.18
C ASP A 12 2.68 22.93 3.33
N ASP A 13 2.02 22.15 4.19
CA ASP A 13 2.63 21.46 5.34
C ASP A 13 2.02 20.06 5.54
N TRP A 14 2.86 19.06 5.82
CA TRP A 14 2.44 17.70 6.20
C TRP A 14 3.21 17.20 7.43
N THR A 15 2.49 16.99 8.54
CA THR A 15 3.03 16.31 9.73
C THR A 15 2.56 14.86 9.79
N ARG A 16 3.50 13.91 9.96
CA ARG A 16 3.20 12.49 10.18
C ARG A 16 3.75 12.04 11.53
N ILE A 17 2.92 11.35 12.31
CA ILE A 17 3.33 10.69 13.56
C ILE A 17 3.37 9.18 13.28
N GLU A 18 4.49 8.56 13.59
CA GLU A 18 4.68 7.11 13.51
C GLU A 18 5.20 6.60 14.87
N ALA A 19 4.65 5.48 15.33
CA ALA A 19 5.12 4.80 16.52
C ALA A 19 5.38 3.31 16.19
N GLN A 20 6.54 2.81 16.64
CA GLN A 20 6.87 1.40 16.54
C GLN A 20 6.79 0.78 17.94
N PHE A 21 5.94 -0.25 18.07
CA PHE A 21 5.79 -1.01 19.30
C PHE A 21 6.44 -2.38 19.15
N SER A 22 7.05 -2.89 20.23
CA SER A 22 7.69 -4.21 20.25
C SER A 22 7.42 -4.95 21.57
N GLY A 23 7.72 -6.25 21.59
CA GLY A 23 7.56 -7.10 22.77
C GLY A 23 6.11 -7.32 23.18
N LYS A 24 5.87 -7.47 24.50
CA LYS A 24 4.54 -7.79 25.05
C LYS A 24 3.46 -6.76 24.67
N TYR A 25 3.81 -5.48 24.63
CA TYR A 25 2.85 -4.42 24.30
C TYR A 25 2.38 -4.51 22.84
N ALA A 26 3.28 -4.87 21.91
CA ALA A 26 2.90 -5.11 20.53
C ALA A 26 1.90 -6.27 20.40
N HIS A 27 2.09 -7.36 21.16
CA HIS A 27 1.14 -8.48 21.18
C HIS A 27 -0.23 -8.06 21.72
N GLN A 28 -0.28 -7.24 22.77
CA GLN A 28 -1.55 -6.72 23.32
C GLN A 28 -2.28 -5.86 22.29
N LEU A 29 -1.56 -4.99 21.57
CA LEU A 29 -2.16 -4.21 20.48
C LEU A 29 -2.67 -5.11 19.34
N THR A 30 -1.93 -6.14 18.96
CA THR A 30 -2.37 -7.10 17.94
C THR A 30 -3.67 -7.79 18.32
N GLU A 31 -3.80 -8.26 19.57
CA GLU A 31 -5.06 -8.87 20.02
C GLU A 31 -6.21 -7.86 20.05
N ALA A 32 -5.96 -6.65 20.56
CA ALA A 32 -6.99 -5.60 20.57
C ALA A 32 -7.44 -5.20 19.15
N ILE A 33 -6.52 -5.19 18.17
CA ILE A 33 -6.83 -4.94 16.75
C ILE A 33 -7.65 -6.09 16.15
N LYS A 34 -7.35 -7.35 16.51
CA LYS A 34 -8.09 -8.52 16.03
C LYS A 34 -9.53 -8.54 16.55
N ASP A 35 -9.75 -8.02 17.75
CA ASP A 35 -11.07 -7.93 18.39
C ASP A 35 -11.88 -6.70 17.94
N CYS A 36 -11.37 -5.90 16.99
CA CYS A 36 -12.12 -4.79 16.42
C CYS A 36 -13.10 -5.24 15.34
N ASP A 37 -14.36 -4.82 15.47
CA ASP A 37 -15.42 -5.09 14.50
C ASP A 37 -15.71 -3.88 13.59
N THR A 38 -15.17 -2.71 13.94
CA THR A 38 -15.44 -1.45 13.23
C THR A 38 -14.18 -0.63 13.00
N ASP A 39 -14.21 0.17 11.93
CA ASP A 39 -13.14 1.12 11.63
C ASP A 39 -12.91 2.11 12.78
N GLU A 40 -13.98 2.55 13.45
CA GLU A 40 -13.88 3.47 14.59
C GLU A 40 -13.11 2.84 15.76
N GLN A 41 -13.39 1.59 16.11
CA GLN A 41 -12.66 0.87 17.15
C GLN A 41 -11.18 0.74 16.81
N LEU A 42 -10.86 0.37 15.56
CA LEU A 42 -9.47 0.29 15.11
C LEU A 42 -8.76 1.64 15.21
N LYS A 43 -9.42 2.72 14.77
CA LYS A 43 -8.87 4.08 14.83
C LYS A 43 -8.64 4.55 16.28
N ASN A 44 -9.57 4.23 17.17
CA ASN A 44 -9.42 4.48 18.60
C ASN A 44 -8.19 3.76 19.15
N ILE A 45 -7.98 2.48 18.82
CA ILE A 45 -6.80 1.72 19.28
C ILE A 45 -5.51 2.35 18.77
N ILE A 46 -5.45 2.75 17.49
CA ILE A 46 -4.25 3.37 16.91
C ILE A 46 -3.90 4.65 17.67
N VAL A 47 -4.85 5.58 17.84
CA VAL A 47 -4.57 6.86 18.50
C VAL A 47 -4.25 6.66 19.99
N SER A 48 -4.99 5.80 20.69
CA SER A 48 -4.73 5.47 22.09
C SER A 48 -3.34 4.85 22.29
N SER A 49 -2.90 3.97 21.38
CA SER A 49 -1.57 3.34 21.48
C SER A 49 -0.42 4.35 21.49
N ILE A 50 -0.59 5.47 20.77
CA ILE A 50 0.38 6.57 20.75
C ILE A 50 0.26 7.38 22.04
N LEU A 51 -0.95 7.79 22.41
CA LEU A 51 -1.18 8.64 23.58
C LEU A 51 -0.81 7.98 24.91
N ASP A 52 -0.97 6.66 25.04
CA ASP A 52 -0.60 5.89 26.23
C ASP A 52 0.91 5.96 26.55
N ARG A 53 1.74 6.22 25.52
CA ARG A 53 3.20 6.23 25.64
C ARG A 53 3.81 7.61 25.42
N TYR A 54 3.19 8.41 24.55
CA TYR A 54 3.76 9.65 24.04
C TYR A 54 2.71 10.76 24.03
N MET A 55 2.89 11.70 24.96
CA MET A 55 2.17 12.97 24.97
C MET A 55 3.18 14.11 25.03
N PHE A 56 2.99 15.10 24.15
CA PHE A 56 3.82 16.29 24.09
C PHE A 56 3.17 17.46 24.83
N PHE A 57 3.97 18.23 25.56
CA PHE A 57 3.54 19.39 26.33
C PHE A 57 4.46 20.58 26.06
N TYR A 58 3.90 21.79 26.10
CA TYR A 58 4.71 23.00 26.07
C TYR A 58 5.41 23.19 27.42
N VAL A 59 6.74 23.25 27.43
CA VAL A 59 7.57 23.34 28.65
C VAL A 59 7.11 24.44 29.61
N ASN A 60 6.83 25.64 29.08
CA ASN A 60 6.54 26.81 29.90
C ASN A 60 5.12 26.83 30.50
N SER A 61 4.15 26.19 29.85
CA SER A 61 2.75 26.23 30.30
C SER A 61 2.25 24.90 30.82
N ASN A 62 3.02 23.83 30.64
CA ASN A 62 2.63 22.44 30.84
C ASN A 62 1.28 22.08 30.18
N ARG A 63 0.85 22.84 29.18
CA ARG A 63 -0.37 22.57 28.42
C ARG A 63 -0.06 21.55 27.32
N PRO A 64 -1.01 20.66 26.99
CA PRO A 64 -0.86 19.75 25.86
C PRO A 64 -0.46 20.51 24.60
N HIS A 65 0.59 20.03 23.94
CA HIS A 65 0.98 20.54 22.63
C HIS A 65 -0.17 20.34 21.63
N LYS A 66 -0.22 21.15 20.57
CA LYS A 66 -1.27 21.07 19.53
C LYS A 66 -1.48 19.63 19.04
N LEU A 67 -0.39 18.87 18.83
CA LEU A 67 -0.45 17.46 18.40
C LEU A 67 -1.20 16.57 19.40
N THR A 68 -0.82 16.62 20.68
CA THR A 68 -1.49 15.87 21.76
C THR A 68 -2.96 16.24 21.87
N ARG A 69 -3.26 17.54 21.81
CA ARG A 69 -4.65 18.03 21.87
C ARG A 69 -5.49 17.53 20.70
N LEU A 70 -4.95 17.55 19.48
CA LEU A 70 -5.65 17.03 18.31
C LEU A 70 -5.93 15.53 18.43
N MET A 71 -4.96 14.74 18.91
CA MET A 71 -5.16 13.30 19.13
C MET A 71 -6.20 13.01 20.22
N LEU A 72 -6.22 13.80 21.30
CA LEU A 72 -7.26 13.68 22.34
C LEU A 72 -8.65 14.03 21.78
N ASN A 73 -8.78 15.14 21.06
CA ASN A 73 -10.04 15.52 20.44
C ASN A 73 -10.54 14.47 19.44
N LEU A 74 -9.65 13.85 18.66
CA LEU A 74 -10.01 12.75 17.75
C LEU A 74 -10.62 11.55 18.51
N LEU A 75 -10.09 11.24 19.70
CA LEU A 75 -10.65 10.18 20.55
C LEU A 75 -12.00 10.58 21.18
N ASP A 76 -12.20 11.86 21.51
CA ASP A 76 -13.43 12.33 22.14
C ASP A 76 -14.58 12.47 21.13
N GLU A 77 -14.30 13.11 19.99
CA GLU A 77 -15.29 13.44 18.97
C GLU A 77 -15.59 12.26 18.03
N LYS A 78 -14.69 11.26 17.98
CA LYS A 78 -14.70 10.15 17.02
C LYS A 78 -14.73 10.60 15.55
N ASP A 79 -14.41 11.86 15.29
CA ASP A 79 -14.42 12.45 13.95
C ASP A 79 -13.12 12.15 13.20
N PHE A 80 -13.06 10.92 12.70
CA PHE A 80 -11.91 10.41 12.00
C PHE A 80 -12.02 10.65 10.49
N TYR A 81 -11.43 11.73 10.00
CA TYR A 81 -11.31 11.97 8.56
C TYR A 81 -10.11 11.21 7.97
N PHE A 82 -10.37 10.06 7.36
CA PHE A 82 -9.37 9.29 6.62
C PHE A 82 -9.86 9.02 5.21
N GLU A 83 -9.33 9.77 4.25
CA GLU A 83 -9.27 9.27 2.89
C GLU A 83 -8.17 8.21 2.83
N SER A 84 -8.56 6.94 2.79
CA SER A 84 -7.67 5.94 2.23
C SER A 84 -7.72 6.14 0.71
N PRO A 85 -6.66 6.64 0.04
CA PRO A 85 -6.53 6.34 -1.38
C PRO A 85 -6.68 4.82 -1.49
N SER A 86 -7.60 4.37 -2.34
CA SER A 86 -7.96 2.95 -2.41
C SER A 86 -6.67 2.13 -2.41
N PRO A 87 -6.45 1.25 -1.41
CA PRO A 87 -5.22 0.44 -1.36
C PRO A 87 -5.08 -0.45 -2.61
N ARG A 88 -6.15 -0.57 -3.38
CA ARG A 88 -6.24 -1.22 -4.67
C ARG A 88 -6.07 -0.22 -5.81
N ASN A 89 -4.92 0.44 -5.85
CA ASN A 89 -4.39 0.97 -7.11
C ASN A 89 -3.76 -0.18 -7.92
N ASN A 90 -4.49 -1.29 -8.07
CA ASN A 90 -4.08 -2.46 -8.85
C ASN A 90 -4.47 -2.25 -10.32
N THR A 91 -4.28 -1.06 -10.88
CA THR A 91 -4.60 -0.88 -12.31
C THR A 91 -3.65 -1.73 -13.15
N LEU A 92 -4.10 -2.14 -14.32
CA LEU A 92 -3.32 -2.96 -15.23
C LEU A 92 -2.00 -2.27 -15.61
N GLU A 93 -2.03 -0.94 -15.77
CA GLU A 93 -0.87 -0.09 -16.02
C GLU A 93 0.17 -0.21 -14.92
N GLN A 94 -0.26 -0.16 -13.65
CA GLN A 94 0.67 -0.23 -12.52
C GLN A 94 1.28 -1.63 -12.40
N SER A 95 0.50 -2.68 -12.64
CA SER A 95 1.03 -4.04 -12.72
C SER A 95 2.06 -4.20 -13.84
N ILE A 96 1.80 -3.63 -15.02
CA ILE A 96 2.74 -3.64 -16.14
C ILE A 96 3.99 -2.82 -15.81
N ASP A 97 3.85 -1.64 -15.23
CA ASP A 97 4.97 -0.79 -14.83
C ASP A 97 5.86 -1.49 -13.80
N HIS A 98 5.25 -2.20 -12.85
CA HIS A 98 5.98 -3.04 -11.91
C HIS A 98 6.71 -4.18 -12.61
N LEU A 99 6.10 -4.86 -13.59
CA LEU A 99 6.80 -5.88 -14.37
C LEU A 99 8.02 -5.31 -15.11
N ILE A 100 7.91 -4.11 -15.68
CA ILE A 100 9.00 -3.46 -16.43
C ILE A 100 10.11 -2.96 -15.50
N LYS A 101 9.75 -2.24 -14.42
CA LYS A 101 10.69 -1.47 -13.59
C LYS A 101 11.02 -2.09 -12.24
N GLY A 102 10.11 -2.88 -11.67
CA GLY A 102 10.15 -3.28 -10.26
C GLY A 102 10.33 -4.78 -9.99
N SER A 103 9.97 -5.64 -10.95
CA SER A 103 9.96 -7.10 -10.78
C SER A 103 11.32 -7.77 -11.02
N GLY A 104 12.26 -7.06 -11.65
CA GLY A 104 13.52 -7.63 -12.12
C GLY A 104 13.43 -8.44 -13.43
N LEU A 105 12.25 -8.48 -14.09
CA LEU A 105 12.07 -9.16 -15.37
C LEU A 105 13.04 -8.66 -16.44
N PHE A 106 13.14 -7.34 -16.65
CA PHE A 106 14.00 -6.77 -17.70
C PHE A 106 15.50 -7.01 -17.44
N PRO A 107 16.03 -6.78 -16.23
CA PRO A 107 17.39 -7.21 -15.88
C PRO A 107 17.64 -8.70 -16.11
N THR A 108 16.64 -9.55 -15.87
CA THR A 108 16.74 -11.01 -16.10
C THR A 108 16.82 -11.33 -17.59
N LEU A 109 15.93 -10.76 -18.40
CA LEU A 109 15.98 -10.89 -19.86
C LEU A 109 17.32 -10.44 -20.42
N TRP A 110 17.83 -9.30 -19.96
CA TRP A 110 19.12 -8.79 -20.37
C TRP A 110 20.25 -9.75 -20.02
N LYS A 111 20.30 -10.27 -18.79
CA LYS A 111 21.31 -11.27 -18.37
C LYS A 111 21.27 -12.53 -19.23
N ILE A 112 20.06 -13.07 -19.51
CA ILE A 112 19.90 -14.25 -20.36
C ILE A 112 20.50 -13.99 -21.75
N GLU A 113 20.14 -12.86 -22.36
CA GLU A 113 20.67 -12.49 -23.68
C GLU A 113 22.20 -12.30 -23.63
N GLN A 114 22.75 -11.71 -22.57
CA GLN A 114 24.21 -11.52 -22.46
C GLN A 114 24.99 -12.83 -22.27
N ILE A 115 24.40 -13.84 -21.63
CA ILE A 115 25.08 -15.11 -21.38
C ILE A 115 25.01 -16.02 -22.62
N TRP A 116 23.84 -16.14 -23.24
CA TRP A 116 23.61 -17.14 -24.30
C TRP A 116 23.38 -16.56 -25.70
N GLY A 117 23.20 -15.24 -25.83
CA GLY A 117 23.01 -14.55 -27.12
C GLY A 117 21.82 -15.07 -27.92
N ASN A 118 21.86 -14.85 -29.24
CA ASN A 118 20.97 -15.49 -30.22
C ASN A 118 19.46 -15.42 -29.88
N ASN A 119 18.98 -14.27 -29.40
CA ASN A 119 17.55 -14.02 -29.16
C ASN A 119 16.96 -14.91 -28.04
N THR A 120 17.80 -15.31 -27.08
CA THR A 120 17.42 -16.15 -25.94
C THR A 120 16.50 -15.43 -24.96
N ALA A 121 16.53 -14.10 -24.88
CA ALA A 121 15.52 -13.34 -24.14
C ALA A 121 14.11 -13.59 -24.69
N LYS A 122 13.95 -13.63 -26.03
CA LYS A 122 12.64 -13.95 -26.64
C LYS A 122 12.24 -15.41 -26.39
N GLN A 123 13.19 -16.33 -26.44
CA GLN A 123 12.94 -17.74 -26.10
C GLN A 123 12.44 -17.86 -24.65
N PHE A 124 13.03 -17.10 -23.73
CA PHE A 124 12.60 -17.06 -22.34
C PHE A 124 11.21 -16.45 -22.17
N ILE A 125 10.88 -15.36 -22.89
CA ILE A 125 9.51 -14.83 -22.91
C ILE A 125 8.51 -15.87 -23.42
N ASN A 126 8.82 -16.60 -24.49
CA ASN A 126 7.97 -17.67 -24.99
C ASN A 126 7.81 -18.80 -23.95
N TYR A 127 8.88 -19.14 -23.23
CA TYR A 127 8.83 -20.10 -22.14
C TYR A 127 7.87 -19.64 -21.02
N LEU A 128 7.98 -18.37 -20.57
CA LEU A 128 7.07 -17.81 -19.56
C LEU A 128 5.61 -17.78 -20.05
N TYR A 129 5.40 -17.46 -21.33
CA TYR A 129 4.09 -17.48 -21.95
C TYR A 129 3.46 -18.88 -21.94
N ASN A 130 4.22 -19.91 -22.32
CA ASN A 130 3.76 -21.30 -22.26
C ASN A 130 3.43 -21.70 -20.81
N LYS A 131 4.30 -21.36 -19.86
CA LYS A 131 4.06 -21.59 -18.42
C LYS A 131 2.76 -20.95 -17.92
N TYR A 132 2.46 -19.73 -18.36
CA TYR A 132 1.19 -19.10 -18.03
C TYR A 132 -0.01 -19.90 -18.55
N TYR A 133 0.02 -20.37 -19.81
CA TYR A 133 -1.10 -21.13 -20.37
C TYR A 133 -1.22 -22.55 -19.81
N GLU A 134 -0.11 -23.18 -19.45
CA GLU A 134 -0.08 -24.59 -19.02
C GLU A 134 -0.28 -24.74 -17.50
N GLU A 135 0.16 -23.77 -16.70
CA GLU A 135 0.28 -23.95 -15.24
C GLU A 135 -0.46 -22.90 -14.40
N PHE A 136 -0.80 -21.73 -14.95
CA PHE A 136 -1.45 -20.69 -14.17
C PHE A 136 -2.94 -20.98 -13.98
N ILE A 137 -3.36 -21.06 -12.72
CA ILE A 137 -4.77 -21.21 -12.33
C ILE A 137 -5.21 -19.91 -11.64
N PRO A 138 -6.16 -19.15 -12.23
CA PRO A 138 -6.67 -17.93 -11.62
C PRO A 138 -7.44 -18.26 -10.33
N ASN A 139 -7.18 -17.48 -9.29
CA ASN A 139 -7.95 -17.48 -8.03
C ASN A 139 -9.07 -16.41 -8.02
N ASP A 140 -9.81 -16.34 -6.92
CA ASP A 140 -10.95 -15.41 -6.75
C ASP A 140 -10.56 -13.94 -6.85
N ASP A 141 -9.34 -13.56 -6.44
CA ASP A 141 -8.86 -12.19 -6.56
C ASP A 141 -8.68 -11.79 -8.03
N HIS A 142 -8.12 -12.68 -8.85
CA HIS A 142 -7.96 -12.43 -10.29
C HIS A 142 -9.33 -12.26 -10.96
N THR A 143 -10.27 -13.15 -10.64
CA THR A 143 -11.62 -13.12 -11.20
C THR A 143 -12.37 -11.85 -10.78
N SER A 144 -12.32 -11.51 -9.50
CA SER A 144 -12.95 -10.30 -8.95
C SER A 144 -12.36 -9.03 -9.57
N TRP A 145 -11.04 -9.00 -9.76
CA TRP A 145 -10.37 -7.89 -10.41
C TRP A 145 -10.81 -7.73 -11.87
N VAL A 146 -10.83 -8.81 -12.64
CA VAL A 146 -11.28 -8.78 -14.04
C VAL A 146 -12.74 -8.29 -14.12
N ASN A 147 -13.64 -8.82 -13.28
CA ASN A 147 -15.04 -8.39 -13.27
C ASN A 147 -15.19 -6.89 -12.96
N LYS A 148 -14.34 -6.36 -12.09
CA LYS A 148 -14.35 -4.94 -11.73
C LYS A 148 -13.85 -4.03 -12.86
N PHE A 149 -12.77 -4.40 -13.54
CA PHE A 149 -12.05 -3.48 -14.45
C PHE A 149 -12.19 -3.80 -15.94
N LYS A 150 -12.70 -4.99 -16.32
CA LYS A 150 -12.77 -5.42 -17.72
C LYS A 150 -13.49 -4.42 -18.63
N ASN A 151 -14.64 -3.92 -18.23
CA ASN A 151 -15.42 -3.01 -19.06
C ASN A 151 -14.71 -1.68 -19.30
N ILE A 152 -13.94 -1.21 -18.31
CA ILE A 152 -13.12 0.00 -18.42
C ILE A 152 -12.05 -0.21 -19.50
N TYR A 153 -11.27 -1.29 -19.41
CA TYR A 153 -10.21 -1.59 -20.38
C TYR A 153 -10.70 -1.96 -21.77
N LEU A 154 -11.93 -2.46 -21.91
CA LEU A 154 -12.55 -2.67 -23.23
C LEU A 154 -12.85 -1.33 -23.93
N ILE A 155 -13.12 -0.27 -23.18
CA ILE A 155 -13.38 1.07 -23.71
C ILE A 155 -12.07 1.82 -23.94
N GLU A 156 -11.17 1.81 -22.95
CA GLU A 156 -9.90 2.56 -22.99
C GLU A 156 -8.86 1.92 -23.91
N GLY A 157 -8.98 0.62 -24.16
CA GLY A 157 -8.03 -0.14 -24.97
C GLY A 157 -6.89 -0.75 -24.14
N LYS A 158 -5.88 -1.29 -24.84
CA LYS A 158 -4.76 -1.97 -24.18
C LYS A 158 -3.74 -0.93 -23.72
N PRO A 159 -3.33 -0.91 -22.44
CA PRO A 159 -2.39 0.10 -21.94
C PRO A 159 -0.95 -0.04 -22.46
N TRP A 160 -0.64 -1.09 -23.21
CA TRP A 160 0.66 -1.34 -23.83
C TRP A 160 0.62 -1.26 -25.37
N LYS A 161 -0.46 -0.71 -25.94
CA LYS A 161 -0.50 -0.33 -27.35
C LYS A 161 -0.05 1.12 -27.49
N GLU A 162 0.83 1.38 -28.44
CA GLU A 162 1.08 2.73 -28.98
C GLU A 162 -0.17 3.25 -29.73
#